data_AF-A0AA38RW34-F1
#
_entry.id   AF-A0AA38RW34-F1
#
_cell.length_a   1.000
_cell.length_b   1.000
_cell.length_c   1.000
_cell.angle_alpha   90.00
_cell.angle_beta   90.00
_cell.angle_gamma   90.00
#
_symmetry.space_group_name_H-M   'P 1'
#
loop_
_entity.id
_entity.type
_entity.pdbx_description
1 polymer ?
#
loop_
_entity_poly.entity_id
_entity_poly.type
_entity_poly.pdbx_seq_one_letter_code
_entity_poly.pdbx_strand_id
1 'polypeptide(L)'
;MPTLKASSRGGDSTNIHVDSAGTYSWFSSYSQDCIDKHACQNVLWLVNNNDDNVRLNHIVAIGAKYAMVANGKGVTSADNLAINEHPAWAHISLFDVDSKGADNSDDNSNTNPNTGTCNPKDTM
;
A
#
# COMPACT_ATOMS: atom_id res chain seq x y z
N MET A 1 6.93 -3.84 -13.96
CA MET A 1 7.49 -3.97 -12.59
C MET A 1 6.33 -3.99 -11.60
N PRO A 2 6.39 -4.79 -10.53
CA PRO A 2 5.24 -5.07 -9.68
C PRO A 2 4.92 -3.85 -8.83
N THR A 3 3.83 -3.15 -9.15
CA THR A 3 3.17 -2.28 -8.18
C THR A 3 2.56 -3.20 -7.13
N LEU A 4 2.97 -3.04 -5.86
CA LEU A 4 2.22 -3.60 -4.74
C LEU A 4 0.90 -2.84 -4.70
N LYS A 5 -0.09 -3.41 -5.39
CA LYS A 5 -1.47 -3.01 -5.24
C LYS A 5 -1.93 -3.69 -3.96
N ALA A 6 -2.11 -2.93 -2.88
CA ALA A 6 -2.96 -3.36 -1.78
C ALA A 6 -4.42 -3.24 -2.27
N SER A 7 -4.77 -4.06 -3.25
CA SER A 7 -6.11 -4.14 -3.83
C SER A 7 -6.25 -5.55 -4.37
N SER A 8 -7.10 -6.31 -3.70
CA SER A 8 -7.63 -7.56 -4.21
C SER A 8 -8.16 -7.31 -5.62
N ARG A 9 -7.67 -8.07 -6.60
CA ARG A 9 -8.26 -8.10 -7.94
C ARG A 9 -9.66 -8.70 -7.80
N GLY A 10 -10.68 -7.84 -7.62
CA GLY A 10 -12.09 -8.22 -7.62
C GLY A 10 -12.94 -7.72 -6.44
N GLY A 11 -12.35 -7.02 -5.46
CA GLY A 11 -13.07 -6.39 -4.34
C GLY A 11 -12.27 -5.22 -3.78
N ASP A 12 -12.91 -4.38 -2.98
CA ASP A 12 -12.22 -3.37 -2.18
C ASP A 12 -11.53 -4.07 -0.98
N SER A 13 -10.47 -3.48 -0.42
CA SER A 13 -9.66 -4.12 0.64
C SER A 13 -9.97 -3.53 2.02
N THR A 14 -10.15 -4.40 3.02
CA THR A 14 -10.37 -4.05 4.43
C THR A 14 -9.33 -4.68 5.36
N ASN A 15 -9.08 -4.08 6.53
CA ASN A 15 -8.28 -4.68 7.61
C ASN A 15 -6.84 -5.06 7.19
N ILE A 16 -6.20 -4.23 6.37
CA ILE A 16 -4.83 -4.46 5.91
C ILE A 16 -3.88 -3.54 6.68
N HIS A 17 -3.00 -4.13 7.49
CA HIS A 17 -1.95 -3.41 8.20
C HIS A 17 -0.59 -3.86 7.69
N VAL A 18 0.22 -2.90 7.23
CA VAL A 18 1.62 -3.11 6.90
C VAL A 18 2.44 -2.35 7.91
N ASP A 19 3.13 -3.04 8.81
CA ASP A 19 3.88 -2.36 9.88
C ASP A 19 5.23 -1.80 9.45
N SER A 20 5.83 -2.37 8.41
CA SER A 20 7.01 -1.83 7.76
C SER A 20 7.18 -2.43 6.38
N ALA A 21 7.63 -1.61 5.42
CA ALA A 21 8.02 -2.11 4.12
C ALA A 21 9.04 -1.18 3.45
N GLY A 22 10.07 -1.80 2.86
CA GLY A 22 11.01 -1.12 1.99
C GLY A 22 10.76 -1.48 0.54
N THR A 23 10.45 -0.48 -0.28
CA THR A 23 10.23 -0.64 -1.72
C THR A 23 11.18 0.24 -2.50
N TYR A 24 11.82 -0.34 -3.51
CA TYR A 24 12.94 0.30 -4.19
C TYR A 24 12.84 0.10 -5.69
N SER A 25 13.18 1.13 -6.45
CA SER A 25 13.46 1.03 -7.89
C SER A 25 14.83 1.62 -8.16
N TRP A 26 15.76 0.77 -8.58
CA TRP A 26 17.17 1.13 -8.76
C TRP A 26 17.53 1.50 -10.19
N PHE A 27 16.71 1.08 -11.16
CA PHE A 27 17.08 1.15 -12.57
C PHE A 27 15.98 1.74 -13.44
N SER A 28 16.39 2.52 -14.43
CA SER A 28 15.60 2.85 -15.61
C SER A 28 16.44 2.50 -16.85
N SER A 29 15.95 1.57 -17.67
CA SER A 29 16.67 1.09 -18.86
C SER A 29 18.13 0.70 -18.58
N TYR A 30 18.35 -0.04 -17.47
CA TYR A 30 19.66 -0.51 -16.98
C TYR A 30 20.61 0.59 -16.44
N SER A 31 20.18 1.84 -16.36
CA SER A 31 20.95 2.94 -15.77
C SER A 31 20.45 3.31 -14.37
N GLN A 32 21.35 3.84 -13.53
CA GLN A 32 21.13 4.18 -12.11
C GLN A 32 21.09 5.70 -11.84
N ASP A 33 21.30 6.53 -12.86
CA ASP A 33 21.24 8.00 -12.80
C ASP A 33 19.84 8.57 -12.48
N CYS A 34 18.85 7.68 -12.36
CA CYS A 34 17.48 7.99 -11.96
C CYS A 34 17.23 7.94 -10.44
N ILE A 35 18.13 7.34 -9.64
CA ILE A 35 17.91 7.06 -8.21
C ILE A 35 17.70 8.36 -7.43
N ASP A 36 18.71 9.25 -7.47
CA ASP A 36 18.69 10.50 -6.71
C ASP A 36 17.71 11.54 -7.30
N LYS A 37 17.29 11.31 -8.55
CA LYS A 37 16.23 12.10 -9.20
C LYS A 37 14.83 11.58 -8.88
N HIS A 38 14.72 10.48 -8.14
CA HIS A 38 13.46 9.79 -7.88
C HIS A 38 12.68 9.50 -9.17
N ALA A 39 13.38 9.08 -10.22
CA ALA A 39 12.82 8.98 -11.57
C ALA A 39 12.91 7.56 -12.18
N CYS A 40 13.33 6.55 -11.39
CA CYS A 40 13.41 5.17 -11.87
C CYS A 40 12.01 4.55 -12.04
N GLN A 41 11.03 5.00 -11.24
CA GLN A 41 9.64 4.57 -11.30
C GLN A 41 8.71 5.76 -10.98
N ASN A 42 7.49 5.78 -11.53
CA ASN A 42 6.53 6.85 -11.20
C ASN A 42 5.96 6.69 -9.79
N VAL A 43 5.51 5.47 -9.44
CA VAL A 43 4.82 5.16 -8.17
C VAL A 43 5.28 3.79 -7.66
N LEU A 44 5.59 3.68 -6.37
CA LEU A 44 5.89 2.39 -5.71
C LEU A 44 4.66 1.77 -5.04
N TRP A 45 3.91 2.57 -4.29
CA TRP A 45 2.67 2.13 -3.62
C TRP A 45 1.43 2.72 -4.29
N LEU A 46 0.51 1.84 -4.70
CA LEU A 46 -0.80 2.26 -5.19
C LEU A 46 -1.87 1.78 -4.22
N VAL A 47 -2.48 2.75 -3.52
CA VAL A 47 -3.42 2.52 -2.42
C VAL A 47 -4.77 3.10 -2.83
N ASN A 48 -5.47 2.38 -3.68
CA ASN A 48 -6.74 2.83 -4.26
C ASN A 48 -7.84 1.84 -3.93
N ASN A 49 -9.05 2.37 -3.74
CA ASN A 49 -10.26 1.58 -3.51
C ASN A 49 -10.11 0.62 -2.33
N ASN A 50 -9.77 1.18 -1.17
CA ASN A 50 -9.85 0.49 0.11
C ASN A 50 -11.15 0.91 0.81
N ASP A 51 -11.70 0.00 1.60
CA ASP A 51 -12.91 0.24 2.37
C ASP A 51 -12.57 0.75 3.75
N ASP A 52 -12.18 -0.12 4.68
CA ASP A 52 -11.95 0.29 6.08
C ASP A 52 -10.69 -0.36 6.68
N ASN A 53 -10.13 0.33 7.67
CA ASN A 53 -9.03 -0.14 8.51
C ASN A 53 -7.80 -0.58 7.70
N VAL A 54 -7.39 0.22 6.71
CA VAL A 54 -6.15 0.01 5.96
C VAL A 54 -5.10 1.02 6.42
N ARG A 55 -3.97 0.52 6.91
CA ARG A 55 -2.89 1.33 7.48
C ARG A 55 -1.52 0.85 7.02
N LEU A 56 -0.64 1.79 6.72
CA LEU A 56 0.74 1.54 6.34
C LEU A 56 1.65 2.32 7.28
N ASN A 57 2.47 1.61 8.03
CA ASN A 57 3.48 2.16 8.94
C ASN A 57 4.87 1.97 8.32
N HIS A 58 5.77 2.90 8.63
CA HIS A 58 7.20 2.82 8.31
C HIS A 58 7.51 2.37 6.87
N ILE A 59 6.95 3.08 5.89
CA ILE A 59 7.18 2.81 4.48
C ILE A 59 8.42 3.56 4.01
N VAL A 60 9.36 2.82 3.47
CA VAL A 60 10.59 3.33 2.86
C VAL A 60 10.51 3.21 1.35
N ALA A 61 10.84 4.29 0.65
CA ALA A 61 10.76 4.38 -0.80
C ALA A 61 12.06 4.95 -1.41
N ILE A 62 12.62 4.27 -2.42
CA ILE A 62 13.81 4.72 -3.16
C ILE A 62 13.54 4.74 -4.67
N GLY A 63 13.99 5.79 -5.34
CA GLY A 63 14.04 5.88 -6.79
C GLY A 63 12.70 6.08 -7.49
N ALA A 64 11.64 6.47 -6.78
CA ALA A 64 10.34 6.75 -7.37
C ALA A 64 9.82 8.16 -7.09
N LYS A 65 9.12 8.77 -8.06
CA LYS A 65 8.65 10.15 -7.95
C LYS A 65 7.65 10.30 -6.82
N TYR A 66 6.69 9.39 -6.79
CA TYR A 66 5.75 9.22 -5.70
C TYR A 66 6.10 7.96 -4.93
N ALA A 67 6.38 8.11 -3.64
CA ALA A 67 6.47 6.97 -2.73
C ALA A 67 5.13 6.23 -2.73
N MET A 68 4.03 6.98 -2.74
CA MET A 68 2.67 6.45 -2.75
C MET A 68 1.71 7.31 -3.56
N VAL A 69 0.71 6.70 -4.18
CA VAL A 69 -0.49 7.37 -4.66
C VAL A 69 -1.69 6.69 -4.01
N ALA A 70 -2.51 7.47 -3.31
CA ALA A 70 -3.70 7.01 -2.64
C ALA A 70 -4.93 7.79 -3.13
N ASN A 71 -5.93 7.09 -3.66
CA ASN A 71 -7.15 7.68 -4.23
C ASN A 71 -6.87 8.85 -5.19
N GLY A 72 -5.82 8.72 -6.02
CA GLY A 72 -5.39 9.74 -6.97
C GLY A 72 -4.55 10.89 -6.39
N LYS A 73 -4.38 10.96 -5.07
CA LYS A 73 -3.51 11.92 -4.40
C LYS A 73 -2.11 11.34 -4.21
N GLY A 74 -1.09 12.04 -4.71
CA GLY A 74 0.30 11.61 -4.62
C GLY A 74 0.99 12.08 -3.33
N VAL A 75 1.76 11.18 -2.73
CA VAL A 75 2.77 11.45 -1.70
C VAL A 75 4.13 11.38 -2.38
N THR A 76 4.77 12.54 -2.57
CA THR A 76 6.03 12.61 -3.30
C THR A 76 7.18 12.10 -2.44
N SER A 77 8.19 11.49 -3.07
CA SER A 77 9.40 11.10 -2.35
C SER A 77 10.23 12.31 -1.90
N ALA A 78 10.25 13.37 -2.72
CA ALA A 78 11.01 14.59 -2.43
C ALA A 78 10.55 15.31 -1.16
N ASP A 79 9.24 15.35 -0.88
CA ASP A 79 8.70 15.99 0.32
C ASP A 79 8.86 15.13 1.59
N ASN A 80 9.29 13.88 1.46
CA ASN A 80 9.35 12.90 2.55
C ASN A 80 10.75 12.29 2.73
N LEU A 81 11.80 12.98 2.30
CA LEU A 81 13.18 12.48 2.41
C LEU A 81 13.60 12.33 3.88
N ALA A 82 14.04 11.12 4.24
CA ALA A 82 14.70 10.86 5.53
C ALA A 82 16.19 11.19 5.48
N ILE A 83 16.81 10.95 4.32
CA ILE A 83 18.22 11.25 4.01
C ILE A 83 18.28 11.83 2.59
N ASN A 84 19.16 12.81 2.41
CA ASN A 84 19.41 13.51 1.15
C ASN A 84 20.77 13.14 0.51
N GLU A 85 21.49 12.16 1.08
CA GLU A 85 22.71 11.58 0.50
C GLU A 85 22.38 10.33 -0.32
N HIS A 86 23.23 10.00 -1.28
CA HIS A 86 23.03 8.84 -2.15
C HIS A 86 23.04 7.51 -1.35
N PRO A 87 22.01 6.65 -1.48
CA PRO A 87 20.75 6.87 -2.20
C PRO A 87 19.78 7.73 -1.36
N ALA A 88 19.27 8.81 -1.94
CA ALA A 88 18.24 9.60 -1.26
C ALA A 88 16.95 8.77 -1.13
N TRP A 89 16.35 8.72 0.06
CA TRP A 89 15.20 7.86 0.32
C TRP A 89 14.13 8.55 1.14
N ALA A 90 12.88 8.23 0.80
CA ALA A 90 11.70 8.75 1.45
C ALA A 90 11.21 7.79 2.56
N HIS A 91 10.73 8.36 3.66
CA HIS A 91 10.15 7.63 4.77
C HIS A 91 8.79 8.21 5.12
N ILE A 92 7.77 7.35 5.09
CA ILE A 92 6.42 7.65 5.55
C ILE A 92 6.22 6.88 6.86
N SER A 93 6.15 7.59 7.97
CA SER A 93 6.01 6.98 9.30
C SER A 93 4.67 6.29 9.49
N LEU A 94 3.59 6.95 9.07
CA LEU A 94 2.22 6.48 9.15
C LEU A 94 1.43 7.04 7.98
N PHE A 95 0.70 6.16 7.29
CA PHE A 95 -0.31 6.49 6.33
C PHE A 95 -1.58 5.73 6.67
N ASP A 96 -2.63 6.47 7.04
CA ASP A 96 -3.96 5.93 7.29
C ASP A 96 -4.81 6.17 6.04
N VAL A 97 -5.46 5.12 5.55
CA VAL A 97 -6.32 5.24 4.36
C VAL A 97 -7.69 5.70 4.81
N ASP A 98 -8.22 6.72 4.12
CA ASP A 98 -9.58 7.20 4.37
C ASP A 98 -10.58 6.04 4.28
N SER A 99 -11.32 5.83 5.37
CA SER A 99 -12.36 4.81 5.44
C SER A 99 -13.57 5.22 4.61
N LYS A 100 -14.09 4.29 3.81
CA LYS A 100 -15.39 4.40 3.13
C LYS A 100 -16.55 3.82 3.95
N GLY A 101 -16.27 3.32 5.16
CA GLY A 101 -17.21 2.54 5.97
C GLY A 101 -16.99 1.03 5.80
N ALA A 102 -17.70 0.24 6.62
CA ALA A 102 -17.66 -1.22 6.51
C ALA A 102 -18.02 -1.65 5.08
N ASP A 103 -17.32 -2.68 4.59
CA ASP A 103 -17.66 -3.31 3.32
C ASP A 103 -19.13 -3.78 3.39
N ASN A 104 -20.02 -3.05 2.73
CA ASN A 104 -21.43 -3.40 2.59
C ASN A 104 -21.62 -4.44 1.49
N SER A 105 -20.66 -5.35 1.34
CA SER A 105 -20.90 -6.68 0.78
C SER A 105 -21.84 -7.41 1.73
N ASP A 106 -23.11 -6.98 1.72
CA ASP A 106 -24.23 -7.73 2.21
C ASP A 106 -24.18 -9.08 1.49
N ASP A 107 -23.61 -10.09 2.16
CA ASP A 107 -23.90 -11.48 1.86
C ASP A 107 -25.38 -11.70 2.15
N ASN A 108 -26.24 -11.28 1.21
CA ASN A 108 -27.61 -11.74 1.14
C ASN A 108 -27.61 -13.22 0.68
N SER A 109 -27.04 -14.09 1.51
CA SER A 109 -27.33 -15.52 1.50
C SER A 109 -28.47 -15.78 2.49
N ASN A 110 -29.67 -15.30 2.15
CA ASN A 110 -30.86 -15.63 2.93
C ASN A 110 -31.14 -17.16 2.88
N THR A 111 -30.85 -17.81 4.01
CA THR A 111 -31.48 -19.02 4.60
C THR A 111 -31.30 -20.41 3.96
N ASN A 112 -30.40 -21.21 4.54
CA ASN A 112 -30.69 -22.59 5.01
C ASN A 112 -29.62 -23.05 6.02
N PRO A 113 -29.96 -23.52 7.24
CA PRO A 113 -29.03 -23.64 8.35
C PRO A 113 -28.33 -24.99 8.35
N ASN A 114 -27.06 -25.00 7.96
CA ASN A 114 -26.07 -25.95 8.45
C ASN A 114 -24.75 -25.20 8.70
N THR A 115 -24.83 -24.31 9.69
CA THR A 115 -23.81 -24.07 10.74
C THR A 115 -22.34 -24.25 10.32
N GLY A 116 -21.80 -23.25 9.64
CA GLY A 116 -20.36 -22.98 9.63
C GLY A 116 -19.97 -22.04 10.77
N THR A 117 -20.23 -22.43 12.02
CA THR A 117 -19.68 -21.70 13.18
C THR A 117 -18.19 -22.00 13.24
N CYS A 118 -17.33 -20.99 13.13
CA CYS A 118 -15.91 -21.14 13.43
C CYS A 118 -15.77 -21.78 14.82
N ASN A 119 -15.15 -22.96 14.86
CA ASN A 119 -14.95 -23.70 16.09
C ASN A 119 -13.89 -22.96 16.92
N PRO A 120 -14.13 -22.67 18.22
CA PRO A 120 -13.12 -22.03 19.08
C PRO A 120 -11.82 -22.83 19.28
N LYS A 121 -11.71 -24.02 18.67
CA LYS A 121 -10.49 -24.84 18.62
C LYS A 121 -9.63 -24.60 17.38
N ASP A 122 -10.09 -23.77 16.44
CA ASP A 122 -9.35 -23.42 15.22
C ASP A 122 -8.61 -22.07 15.34
N THR A 123 -8.64 -21.46 16.54
CA THR A 123 -7.70 -20.42 16.93
C THR A 123 -6.50 -21.07 17.60
N MET A 124 -5.29 -20.66 17.20
CA MET A 124 -3.99 -21.17 17.65
C MET A 124 -3.89 -21.45 19.15
#